data_AF-A0A394BA53-F1
#
_entry.id   AF-A0A394BA53-F1
#
_cell.length_a   1.000
_cell.length_b   1.000
_cell.length_c   1.000
_cell.angle_alpha   90.00
_cell.angle_beta   90.00
_cell.angle_gamma   90.00
#
_symmetry.space_group_name_H-M   'P 1'
#
loop_
_entity.id
_entity.type
_entity.pdbx_description
1 polymer ?
#
loop_
_entity_poly.entity_id
_entity_poly.type
_entity_poly.pdbx_seq_one_letter_code
_entity_poly.pdbx_strand_id
1 'polypeptide(L)'
;MHSLGAPEPLIHRMMKYLAVASSLKRKDGKSTISGNSYIQAIILKLLVTWLADCPSAVHCFLDAHPHLTYLLELTSNLSETSCVRGFAALVLGECVIYNKSNDSGKSAFAIVDVISQKIGLSSYFLKFDEMQKSFVFASVDSSLMRKSFSRSSAASMADIEDVVDENEFFEKKNLDHPILSSILDSYFVNLVKRLEADIKEQIVEVYSHPKSKVAVVPAELEQKSGESDGEYIKRLKEFVEKQSSEIQDLLVRNSTLAEDLAKTGGGHNFQSEPSDRVQIDRLRRDLQEASQKLESLKAEKAKVDSDATMYQSLATKTESDLRSLSDAYNSLEQANYQLENEVKALKKGVGVSSTFPDVEAIKAEAREEAQKESEGELNDLLVCLGQEQSKVERLSARLLELGEDVDKLLEGVGDDVDVGVGDYDEEDDE
;
A
#
# COMPACT_ATOMS: atom_id res chain seq x y z
N MET A 1 47.34 43.83 18.15
CA MET A 1 46.78 42.99 17.08
C MET A 1 45.72 42.10 17.69
N HIS A 2 44.45 42.25 17.29
CA HIS A 2 43.38 41.41 17.83
C HIS A 2 43.55 39.98 17.33
N SER A 3 43.52 39.01 18.25
CA SER A 3 43.62 37.58 17.96
C SER A 3 42.62 37.19 16.87
N LEU A 4 43.10 36.57 15.79
CA LEU A 4 42.29 36.14 14.65
C LEU A 4 41.37 34.95 14.95
N GLY A 5 41.14 34.63 16.25
CA GLY A 5 40.36 33.49 16.69
C GLY A 5 41.08 32.16 16.45
N ALA A 6 40.45 31.06 16.86
CA ALA A 6 40.91 29.72 16.51
C ALA A 6 40.81 29.52 14.98
N PRO A 7 41.71 28.73 14.37
CA PRO A 7 41.59 28.39 12.95
C PRO A 7 40.28 27.66 12.71
N GLU A 8 39.47 28.19 11.80
CA GLU A 8 38.15 27.66 11.46
C GLU A 8 38.00 27.61 9.92
N PRO A 9 37.38 26.56 9.36
CA PRO A 9 37.08 26.51 7.94
C PRO A 9 36.27 27.72 7.46
N LEU A 10 36.63 28.24 6.28
CA LEU A 10 36.01 29.44 5.71
C LEU A 10 34.49 29.30 5.56
N ILE A 11 33.97 28.08 5.31
CA ILE A 11 32.54 27.83 5.16
C ILE A 11 31.74 28.12 6.46
N HIS A 12 32.27 27.75 7.63
CA HIS A 12 31.63 28.08 8.91
C HIS A 12 31.70 29.59 9.19
N ARG A 13 32.80 30.24 8.78
CA ARG A 13 32.95 31.69 8.88
C ARG A 13 31.96 32.43 7.97
N MET A 14 31.70 31.92 6.76
CA MET A 14 30.66 32.44 5.87
C MET A 14 29.26 32.30 6.49
N MET A 15 28.96 31.16 7.13
CA MET A 15 27.69 30.98 7.85
C MET A 15 27.53 31.95 9.04
N LYS A 16 28.61 32.22 9.78
CA LYS A 16 28.60 33.25 10.83
C LYS A 16 28.33 34.65 10.25
N TYR A 17 28.97 34.99 9.12
CA TYR A 17 28.70 36.27 8.46
C TYR A 17 27.28 36.38 7.91
N LEU A 18 26.72 35.29 7.40
CA LEU A 18 25.31 35.23 6.99
C LEU A 18 24.37 35.50 8.18
N ALA A 19 24.62 34.87 9.33
CA ALA A 19 23.87 35.09 10.57
C ALA A 19 24.01 36.51 11.13
N VAL A 20 25.21 37.10 11.04
CA VAL A 20 25.42 38.49 11.46
C VAL A 20 24.69 39.45 10.53
N ALA A 21 24.72 39.20 9.21
CA ALA A 21 23.99 40.01 8.23
C ALA A 21 22.47 39.98 8.47
N SER A 22 21.90 38.85 8.91
CA SER A 22 20.48 38.78 9.31
C SER A 22 20.18 39.52 10.61
N SER A 23 21.11 39.54 11.57
CA SER A 23 20.92 40.23 12.85
C SER A 23 21.04 41.75 12.77
N LEU A 24 21.88 42.30 11.89
CA LEU A 24 22.04 43.76 11.74
C LEU A 24 20.74 44.46 11.32
N LYS A 25 19.87 43.75 10.59
CA LYS A 25 18.54 44.23 10.18
C LYS A 25 17.61 44.57 11.35
N ARG A 26 17.83 44.01 12.55
CA ARG A 26 16.95 44.17 13.72
C ARG A 26 17.30 45.33 14.66
N LYS A 27 18.49 45.93 14.56
CA LYS A 27 19.00 46.85 15.60
C LYS A 27 18.78 48.34 15.30
N ASP A 28 18.64 48.71 14.04
CA ASP A 28 18.47 50.11 13.63
C ASP A 28 17.02 50.44 13.30
N GLY A 29 16.29 51.02 14.26
CA GLY A 29 14.92 51.51 14.11
C GLY A 29 14.73 52.71 13.16
N LYS A 30 15.65 52.91 12.21
CA LYS A 30 15.63 54.00 11.21
C LYS A 30 15.98 53.44 9.82
N SER A 31 14.95 53.02 9.09
CA SER A 31 14.82 53.05 7.62
C SER A 31 16.08 52.86 6.75
N THR A 32 16.90 51.83 7.00
CA THR A 32 17.78 51.24 5.98
C THR A 32 17.39 49.77 5.77
N ILE A 33 16.12 49.55 5.46
CA ILE A 33 15.50 48.22 5.28
C ILE A 33 16.15 47.40 4.15
N SER A 34 16.89 48.05 3.24
CA SER A 34 17.50 47.44 2.04
C SER A 34 19.03 47.24 2.13
N GLY A 35 19.70 47.83 3.13
CA GLY A 35 21.15 48.04 3.09
C GLY A 35 22.03 46.78 3.25
N ASN A 36 21.49 45.67 3.77
CA ASN A 36 22.29 44.46 4.06
C ASN A 36 21.67 43.15 3.53
N SER A 37 20.46 43.16 2.96
CA SER A 37 19.83 41.95 2.41
C SER A 37 20.61 41.39 1.21
N TYR A 38 21.23 42.26 0.42
CA TYR A 38 22.08 41.84 -0.69
C TYR A 38 23.36 41.13 -0.22
N ILE A 39 23.85 41.42 0.98
CA ILE A 39 25.03 40.73 1.54
C ILE A 39 24.68 39.27 1.82
N GLN A 40 23.49 39.01 2.39
CA GLN A 40 23.00 37.64 2.58
C GLN A 40 22.89 36.91 1.24
N ALA A 41 22.31 37.56 0.23
CA ALA A 41 22.17 36.98 -1.11
C ALA A 41 23.53 36.71 -1.77
N ILE A 42 24.56 37.55 -1.58
CA ILE A 42 25.92 37.32 -2.09
C ILE A 42 26.58 36.14 -1.40
N ILE A 43 26.50 36.06 -0.07
CA ILE A 43 27.06 34.93 0.69
C ILE A 43 26.36 33.63 0.29
N LEU A 44 25.03 33.66 0.17
CA LEU A 44 24.24 32.51 -0.27
C LEU A 44 24.56 32.12 -1.72
N LYS A 45 24.72 33.08 -2.64
CA LYS A 45 25.18 32.80 -4.02
C LYS A 45 26.52 32.05 -4.01
N LEU A 46 27.47 32.51 -3.18
CA LEU A 46 28.76 31.84 -3.02
C LEU A 46 28.59 30.42 -2.48
N LEU A 47 27.75 30.22 -1.46
CA LEU A 47 27.49 28.89 -0.90
C LEU A 47 26.85 27.97 -1.93
N VAL A 48 25.83 28.42 -2.67
CA VAL A 48 25.20 27.66 -3.76
C VAL A 48 26.24 27.25 -4.80
N THR A 49 27.12 28.17 -5.19
CA THR A 49 28.16 27.86 -6.19
C THR A 49 29.22 26.90 -5.63
N TRP A 50 29.50 26.95 -4.33
CA TRP A 50 30.56 26.15 -3.70
C TRP A 50 30.10 24.72 -3.38
N LEU A 51 28.83 24.53 -3.02
CA LEU A 51 28.30 23.21 -2.71
C LEU A 51 27.94 22.41 -3.97
N ALA A 52 27.64 23.09 -5.07
CA ALA A 52 27.33 22.48 -6.36
C ALA A 52 28.40 21.48 -6.79
N ASP A 53 27.98 20.24 -7.08
CA ASP A 53 28.82 19.11 -7.50
C ASP A 53 30.01 18.82 -6.57
N CYS A 54 29.96 19.26 -5.30
CA CYS A 54 31.08 19.15 -4.36
C CYS A 54 30.70 18.47 -3.02
N PRO A 55 30.65 17.13 -2.98
CA PRO A 55 30.29 16.36 -1.79
C PRO A 55 31.17 16.66 -0.56
N SER A 56 32.45 16.95 -0.76
CA SER A 56 33.37 17.29 0.34
C SER A 56 33.04 18.64 0.98
N ALA A 57 32.60 19.62 0.19
CA ALA A 57 32.14 20.90 0.71
C ALA A 57 30.83 20.74 1.47
N VAL A 58 29.91 19.90 0.97
CA VAL A 58 28.66 19.54 1.67
C VAL A 58 28.96 18.83 2.99
N HIS A 59 29.90 17.88 3.02
CA HIS A 59 30.31 17.23 4.26
C HIS A 59 30.84 18.24 5.29
N CYS A 60 31.78 19.10 4.88
CA CYS A 60 32.31 20.15 5.75
C CYS A 60 31.23 21.13 6.23
N PHE A 61 30.25 21.44 5.37
CA PHE A 61 29.10 22.26 5.74
C PHE A 61 28.24 21.58 6.82
N LEU A 62 27.95 20.29 6.66
CA LEU A 62 27.11 19.49 7.55
C LEU A 62 27.79 19.09 8.87
N ASP A 63 29.11 19.29 8.99
CA ASP A 63 29.84 19.03 10.23
C ASP A 63 29.36 19.90 11.40
N ALA A 64 28.83 21.09 11.12
CA ALA A 64 28.23 21.96 12.12
C ALA A 64 26.69 21.92 12.05
N HIS A 65 26.05 21.17 12.95
CA HIS A 65 24.59 21.07 13.05
C HIS A 65 23.84 22.43 13.06
N PRO A 66 24.34 23.50 13.73
CA PRO A 66 23.67 24.82 13.71
C PRO A 66 23.47 25.42 12.32
N HIS A 67 24.26 25.00 11.32
CA HIS A 67 24.10 25.46 9.94
C HIS A 67 22.75 25.07 9.34
N LEU A 68 22.35 23.80 9.52
CA LEU A 68 21.07 23.30 9.01
C LEU A 68 19.90 23.99 9.72
N THR A 69 19.98 24.10 11.04
CA THR A 69 18.95 24.80 11.84
C THR A 69 18.76 26.23 11.36
N TYR A 70 19.86 26.97 11.18
CA TYR A 70 19.81 28.35 10.72
C TYR A 70 19.23 28.47 9.30
N LEU A 71 19.60 27.59 8.37
CA LEU A 71 19.04 27.62 7.01
C LEU A 71 17.55 27.32 7.00
N LEU A 72 17.08 26.35 7.80
CA LEU A 72 15.65 26.04 7.91
C LEU A 72 14.86 27.25 8.43
N GLU A 73 15.38 27.94 9.45
CA GLU A 73 14.80 29.18 9.96
C GLU A 73 14.80 30.29 8.89
N LEU A 74 15.89 30.42 8.14
CA LEU A 74 16.05 31.43 7.10
C LEU A 74 15.07 31.20 5.93
N THR A 75 14.88 29.96 5.50
CA THR A 75 13.92 29.57 4.46
C THR A 75 12.47 29.86 4.89
N SER A 76 12.15 29.70 6.17
CA SER A 76 10.81 29.99 6.72
C SER A 76 10.59 31.46 7.09
N ASN A 77 11.62 32.31 7.03
CA ASN A 77 11.53 33.69 7.48
C ASN A 77 10.83 34.61 6.45
N LEU A 78 9.55 34.91 6.70
CA LEU A 78 8.74 35.79 5.85
C LEU A 78 9.26 37.24 5.79
N SER A 79 10.11 37.66 6.72
CA SER A 79 10.70 39.00 6.75
C SER A 79 11.88 39.16 5.78
N GLU A 80 12.42 38.06 5.26
CA GLU A 80 13.51 38.08 4.28
C GLU A 80 13.01 38.21 2.84
N THR A 81 13.91 38.50 1.90
CA THR A 81 13.53 38.60 0.48
C THR A 81 13.32 37.21 -0.10
N SER A 82 12.51 37.10 -1.17
CA SER A 82 12.29 35.82 -1.85
C SER A 82 13.59 35.23 -2.39
N CYS A 83 14.53 36.07 -2.85
CA CYS A 83 15.87 35.67 -3.25
C CYS A 83 16.64 34.97 -2.11
N VAL A 84 16.66 35.56 -0.91
CA VAL A 84 17.37 35.00 0.25
C VAL A 84 16.74 33.67 0.68
N ARG A 85 15.41 33.60 0.75
CA ARG A 85 14.70 32.35 1.07
C ARG A 85 14.95 31.26 0.04
N GLY A 86 14.90 31.62 -1.24
CA GLY A 86 15.14 30.70 -2.35
C GLY A 86 16.56 30.16 -2.36
N PHE A 87 17.57 31.01 -2.16
CA PHE A 87 18.96 30.54 -2.07
C PHE A 87 19.22 29.70 -0.82
N ALA A 88 18.63 30.04 0.32
CA ALA A 88 18.71 29.18 1.51
C ALA A 88 18.08 27.81 1.24
N ALA A 89 16.95 27.77 0.53
CA ALA A 89 16.32 26.53 0.10
C ALA A 89 17.22 25.73 -0.86
N LEU A 90 17.89 26.37 -1.83
CA LEU A 90 18.85 25.70 -2.72
C LEU A 90 20.00 25.07 -1.93
N VAL A 91 20.62 25.79 -0.99
CA VAL A 91 21.71 25.27 -0.15
C VAL A 91 21.25 24.04 0.66
N LEU A 92 20.02 24.05 1.18
CA LEU A 92 19.43 22.88 1.84
C LEU A 92 19.23 21.70 0.88
N GLY A 93 18.77 21.97 -0.35
CA GLY A 93 18.59 20.94 -1.38
C GLY A 93 19.91 20.36 -1.87
N GLU A 94 20.97 21.17 -1.96
CA GLU A 94 22.33 20.71 -2.26
C GLU A 94 22.86 19.76 -1.20
N CYS A 95 22.51 19.99 0.07
CA CYS A 95 22.78 19.08 1.17
C CYS A 95 22.00 17.76 1.09
N VAL A 96 20.99 17.65 0.21
CA VAL A 96 20.29 16.41 -0.10
C VAL A 96 20.94 15.71 -1.29
N ILE A 97 21.14 16.43 -2.40
CA ILE A 97 21.57 15.82 -3.69
C ILE A 97 23.05 15.44 -3.71
N TYR A 98 23.93 16.24 -3.11
CA TYR A 98 25.38 16.02 -3.16
C TYR A 98 25.93 15.34 -1.89
N ASN A 99 25.05 14.99 -0.96
CA ASN A 99 25.44 14.36 0.29
C ASN A 99 25.63 12.86 0.11
N LYS A 100 26.86 12.40 0.33
CA LYS A 100 27.26 10.99 0.24
C LYS A 100 27.34 10.31 1.60
N SER A 101 26.88 10.97 2.67
CA SER A 101 26.99 10.47 4.03
C SER A 101 25.81 9.54 4.35
N ASN A 102 26.11 8.35 4.86
CA ASN A 102 25.12 7.40 5.36
C ASN A 102 24.89 7.51 6.88
N ASP A 103 25.47 8.53 7.52
CA ASP A 103 25.25 8.80 8.94
C ASP A 103 23.77 9.15 9.18
N SER A 104 23.10 8.39 10.04
CA SER A 104 21.65 8.51 10.30
C SER A 104 21.22 9.93 10.69
N GLY A 105 22.10 10.71 11.32
CA GLY A 105 21.80 12.08 11.75
C GLY A 105 22.02 13.17 10.68
N LYS A 106 22.72 12.84 9.59
CA LYS A 106 23.08 13.77 8.51
C LYS A 106 22.75 13.23 7.11
N SER A 107 22.07 12.09 7.03
CA SER A 107 21.71 11.47 5.75
C SER A 107 20.79 12.37 4.93
N ALA A 108 20.80 12.19 3.61
CA ALA A 108 19.87 12.89 2.72
C ALA A 108 18.40 12.71 3.17
N PHE A 109 18.03 11.50 3.61
CA PHE A 109 16.70 11.23 4.16
C PHE A 109 16.40 12.05 5.43
N ALA A 110 17.32 12.09 6.40
CA ALA A 110 17.12 12.86 7.62
C ALA A 110 16.96 14.36 7.34
N ILE A 111 17.69 14.90 6.36
CA ILE A 111 17.56 16.30 5.95
C ILE A 111 16.19 16.54 5.29
N VAL A 112 15.76 15.65 4.39
CA VAL A 112 14.43 15.73 3.74
C VAL A 112 13.30 15.63 4.77
N ASP A 113 13.41 14.71 5.73
CA ASP A 113 12.44 14.56 6.82
C ASP A 113 12.33 15.84 7.67
N VAL A 114 13.47 16.44 8.04
CA VAL A 114 13.48 17.72 8.78
C VAL A 114 12.88 18.86 7.95
N ILE A 115 13.16 18.94 6.65
CA ILE A 115 12.53 19.93 5.74
C ILE A 115 11.01 19.72 5.71
N SER A 116 10.57 18.47 5.54
CA SER A 116 9.15 18.12 5.53
C SER A 116 8.46 18.50 6.84
N GLN A 117 9.09 18.24 7.98
CA GLN A 117 8.51 18.51 9.30
C GLN A 117 8.50 19.99 9.67
N LYS A 118 9.55 20.75 9.33
CA LYS A 118 9.73 22.15 9.76
C LYS A 118 9.14 23.16 8.79
N ILE A 119 9.12 22.86 7.49
CA ILE A 119 8.70 23.79 6.44
C ILE A 119 7.47 23.24 5.70
N GLY A 120 7.44 21.93 5.46
CA GLY A 120 6.49 21.28 4.56
C GLY A 120 7.01 21.32 3.11
N LEU A 121 6.99 20.18 2.41
CA LEU A 121 7.60 20.06 1.07
C LEU A 121 6.96 21.00 0.05
N SER A 122 5.63 21.15 0.05
CA SER A 122 4.93 22.08 -0.84
C SER A 122 5.34 23.54 -0.59
N SER A 123 5.46 23.94 0.68
CA SER A 123 5.90 25.28 1.08
C SER A 123 7.37 25.52 0.74
N TYR A 124 8.21 24.49 0.90
CA TYR A 124 9.61 24.51 0.51
C TYR A 124 9.78 24.71 -1.00
N PHE A 125 9.09 23.92 -1.84
CA PHE A 125 9.15 24.06 -3.29
C PHE A 125 8.63 25.41 -3.80
N LEU A 126 7.62 25.96 -3.12
CA LEU A 126 7.08 27.28 -3.45
C LEU A 126 8.12 28.41 -3.28
N LYS A 127 9.20 28.21 -2.49
CA LYS A 127 10.32 29.17 -2.39
C LYS A 127 11.13 29.30 -3.68
N PHE A 128 11.18 28.25 -4.49
CA PHE A 128 11.81 28.33 -5.81
C PHE A 128 10.96 29.20 -6.74
N ASP A 129 9.65 28.97 -6.78
CA ASP A 129 8.73 29.74 -7.62
C ASP A 129 8.69 31.23 -7.21
N GLU A 130 8.68 31.52 -5.89
CA GLU A 130 8.78 32.89 -5.36
C GLU A 130 10.08 33.59 -5.79
N MET A 131 11.20 32.86 -5.83
CA MET A 131 12.51 33.37 -6.23
C MET A 131 12.57 33.61 -7.75
N GLN A 132 12.09 32.68 -8.58
CA GLN A 132 12.07 32.84 -10.05
C GLN A 132 11.21 34.02 -10.49
N LYS A 133 10.11 34.31 -9.75
CA LYS A 133 9.25 35.48 -9.99
C LYS A 133 9.85 36.80 -9.53
N SER A 134 11.00 36.79 -8.84
CA SER A 134 11.67 38.03 -8.43
C SER A 134 12.23 38.77 -9.65
N PHE A 135 12.25 40.10 -9.58
CA PHE A 135 12.72 40.98 -10.65
C PHE A 135 14.13 40.61 -11.15
N VAL A 136 14.99 40.12 -10.27
CA VAL A 136 16.37 39.78 -10.62
C VAL A 136 16.46 38.58 -11.56
N PHE A 137 15.56 37.61 -11.44
CA PHE A 137 15.52 36.44 -12.32
C PHE A 137 14.74 36.72 -13.62
N ALA A 138 13.63 37.46 -13.53
CA ALA A 138 12.83 37.84 -14.70
C ALA A 138 13.59 38.77 -15.69
N SER A 139 14.42 39.68 -15.16
CA SER A 139 15.20 40.63 -15.99
C SER A 139 16.35 39.97 -16.77
N VAL A 140 16.97 38.91 -16.22
CA VAL A 140 18.03 38.15 -16.90
C VAL A 140 17.46 37.32 -18.06
N ASP A 141 16.25 36.75 -17.91
CA ASP A 141 15.57 36.06 -19.00
C ASP A 141 15.21 37.00 -20.16
N SER A 142 14.78 38.23 -19.87
CA SER A 142 14.59 39.29 -20.88
C SER A 142 15.91 39.73 -21.57
N SER A 143 17.02 39.77 -20.82
CA SER A 143 18.35 40.10 -21.36
C SER A 143 18.88 39.00 -22.30
N LEU A 144 18.63 37.73 -21.96
CA LEU A 144 18.96 36.58 -22.79
C LEU A 144 18.18 36.60 -24.11
N MET A 145 16.88 36.91 -24.07
CA MET A 145 16.06 37.06 -25.28
C MET A 145 16.52 38.24 -26.16
N ARG A 146 16.94 39.36 -25.59
CA ARG A 146 17.49 40.49 -26.37
C ARG A 146 18.85 40.18 -27.00
N LYS A 147 19.71 39.40 -26.34
CA LYS A 147 21.03 38.99 -26.88
C LYS A 147 20.92 37.97 -28.01
N SER A 148 19.88 37.12 -28.03
CA SER A 148 19.64 36.20 -29.16
C SER A 148 19.19 36.89 -30.44
N PHE A 149 18.76 38.16 -30.40
CA PHE A 149 18.30 38.91 -31.57
C PHE A 149 19.34 39.86 -32.20
N SER A 150 20.58 39.94 -31.71
CA SER A 150 21.60 40.88 -32.25
C SER A 150 22.56 40.30 -33.30
N ARG A 151 22.12 39.31 -34.10
CA ARG A 151 22.81 38.93 -35.35
C ARG A 151 21.80 38.72 -36.46
N SER A 152 21.23 39.82 -36.98
CA SER A 152 20.85 39.99 -38.38
C SER A 152 20.37 41.43 -38.60
N SER A 153 21.28 42.31 -39.03
CA SER A 153 20.89 43.54 -39.73
C SER A 153 20.62 43.19 -41.19
N ALA A 154 19.38 43.36 -41.65
CA ALA A 154 19.02 44.46 -42.54
C ALA A 154 17.60 44.23 -43.11
N ALA A 155 16.80 45.29 -43.09
CA ALA A 155 15.49 45.45 -43.71
C ALA A 155 14.28 44.83 -42.98
N SER A 156 13.63 45.62 -42.13
CA SER A 156 12.30 46.16 -42.47
C SER A 156 11.94 47.30 -41.52
N MET A 157 11.47 48.39 -42.12
CA MET A 157 10.93 49.55 -41.44
C MET A 157 9.59 49.26 -40.75
N ALA A 158 9.27 50.18 -39.85
CA ALA A 158 7.94 50.62 -39.42
C ALA A 158 7.34 49.92 -38.20
N ASP A 159 7.26 50.74 -37.14
CA ASP A 159 6.09 50.93 -36.29
C ASP A 159 5.52 49.71 -35.59
N ILE A 160 5.82 49.60 -34.29
CA ILE A 160 4.83 49.65 -33.22
C ILE A 160 5.60 50.11 -31.96
N GLU A 161 5.37 51.37 -31.61
CA GLU A 161 5.68 51.92 -30.29
C GLU A 161 4.63 51.36 -29.32
N ASP A 162 4.75 50.06 -28.97
CA ASP A 162 4.00 49.51 -27.84
C ASP A 162 4.76 49.90 -26.58
N VAL A 163 4.45 51.10 -26.10
CA VAL A 163 4.58 51.46 -24.69
C VAL A 163 3.61 50.54 -23.95
N VAL A 164 3.98 49.27 -23.82
CA VAL A 164 3.37 48.39 -22.82
C VAL A 164 3.72 49.06 -21.51
N ASP A 165 2.67 49.51 -20.84
CA ASP A 165 2.68 50.20 -19.57
C ASP A 165 3.45 49.36 -18.55
N GLU A 166 4.77 49.51 -18.53
CA GLU A 166 5.63 48.77 -17.60
C GLU A 166 5.26 49.16 -16.15
N ASN A 167 4.56 50.28 -15.93
CA ASN A 167 4.20 50.85 -14.64
C ASN A 167 3.18 50.06 -13.82
N GLU A 168 2.33 49.20 -14.41
CA GLU A 168 1.32 48.45 -13.62
C GLU A 168 1.89 47.24 -12.86
N PHE A 169 3.14 46.83 -13.11
CA PHE A 169 3.83 45.78 -12.34
C PHE A 169 4.76 46.31 -11.24
N PHE A 170 4.99 47.64 -11.16
CA PHE A 170 6.00 48.22 -10.27
C PHE A 170 5.60 48.31 -8.79
N GLU A 171 4.32 48.14 -8.45
CA GLU A 171 3.85 48.36 -7.07
C GLU A 171 3.93 47.14 -6.13
N LYS A 172 4.54 46.03 -6.54
CA LYS A 172 4.80 44.91 -5.63
C LYS A 172 6.17 45.04 -4.97
N LYS A 173 6.27 45.94 -3.99
CA LYS A 173 7.38 46.11 -3.01
C LYS A 173 8.68 45.41 -3.43
N ASN A 174 9.44 46.02 -4.33
CA ASN A 174 10.80 45.60 -4.68
C ASN A 174 11.69 45.69 -3.42
N LEU A 175 11.83 44.57 -2.71
CA LEU A 175 12.67 44.42 -1.52
C LEU A 175 14.13 44.11 -1.87
N ASP A 176 14.40 43.76 -3.14
CA ASP A 176 15.73 43.35 -3.60
C ASP A 176 16.57 44.56 -4.06
N HIS A 177 17.84 44.55 -3.68
CA HIS A 177 18.77 45.64 -3.97
C HIS A 177 19.21 45.60 -5.44
N PRO A 178 19.32 46.75 -6.15
CA PRO A 178 19.69 46.80 -7.57
C PRO A 178 21.03 46.12 -7.91
N ILE A 179 21.96 46.05 -6.95
CA ILE A 179 23.25 45.39 -7.15
C ILE A 179 23.11 43.89 -7.47
N LEU A 180 22.01 43.25 -7.05
CA LEU A 180 21.79 41.82 -7.26
C LEU A 180 21.60 41.49 -8.75
N SER A 181 21.01 42.38 -9.55
CA SER A 181 20.88 42.16 -11.00
C SER A 181 22.21 42.20 -11.74
N SER A 182 23.22 42.89 -11.20
CA SER A 182 24.57 42.85 -11.75
C SER A 182 25.37 41.64 -11.27
N ILE A 183 25.07 41.09 -10.09
CA ILE A 183 25.84 40.00 -9.49
C ILE A 183 25.29 38.63 -9.90
N LEU A 184 23.98 38.51 -10.09
CA LEU A 184 23.32 37.28 -10.55
C LEU A 184 23.40 37.21 -12.08
N ASP A 185 24.57 36.82 -12.57
CA ASP A 185 24.83 36.63 -14.00
C ASP A 185 24.04 35.44 -14.59
N SER A 186 24.02 35.37 -15.92
CA SER A 186 23.35 34.29 -16.65
C SER A 186 23.90 32.90 -16.30
N TYR A 187 25.18 32.80 -15.91
CA TYR A 187 25.77 31.51 -15.54
C TYR A 187 25.14 31.00 -14.24
N PHE A 188 25.08 31.86 -13.22
CA PHE A 188 24.46 31.53 -11.95
C PHE A 188 22.96 31.25 -12.08
N VAL A 189 22.24 32.04 -12.89
CA VAL A 189 20.79 31.79 -13.13
C VAL A 189 20.55 30.41 -13.76
N ASN A 190 21.40 30.00 -14.73
CA ASN A 190 21.31 28.67 -15.33
C ASN A 190 21.69 27.55 -14.33
N LEU A 191 22.65 27.80 -13.44
CA LEU A 191 22.97 26.88 -12.34
C LEU A 191 21.76 26.70 -11.43
N VAL A 192 21.11 27.79 -11.02
CA VAL A 192 19.90 27.76 -10.18
C VAL A 192 18.77 26.97 -10.84
N LYS A 193 18.49 27.21 -12.13
CA LYS A 193 17.44 26.47 -12.86
C LYS A 193 17.70 24.97 -12.91
N ARG A 194 18.96 24.57 -13.12
CA ARG A 194 19.36 23.16 -13.12
C ARG A 194 19.22 22.54 -11.73
N LEU A 195 19.81 23.18 -10.71
CA LEU A 195 19.73 22.74 -9.32
C LEU A 195 18.28 22.62 -8.85
N GLU A 196 17.41 23.55 -9.21
CA GLU A 196 15.99 23.49 -8.85
C GLU A 196 15.31 22.22 -9.35
N ALA A 197 15.54 21.85 -10.62
CA ALA A 197 15.00 20.63 -11.20
C ALA A 197 15.55 19.38 -10.52
N ASP A 198 16.87 19.30 -10.37
CA ASP A 198 17.57 18.16 -9.77
C ASP A 198 17.16 17.97 -8.29
N ILE A 199 17.04 19.08 -7.54
CA ILE A 199 16.59 19.06 -6.14
C ILE A 199 15.14 18.58 -6.03
N LYS A 200 14.23 19.08 -6.88
CA LYS A 200 12.82 18.65 -6.88
C LYS A 200 12.71 17.15 -7.13
N GLU A 201 13.41 16.64 -8.15
CA GLU A 201 13.43 15.22 -8.47
C GLU A 201 14.02 14.39 -7.32
N GLN A 202 15.20 14.76 -6.82
CA GLN A 202 15.90 13.97 -5.81
C GLN A 202 15.18 13.95 -4.46
N ILE A 203 14.58 15.07 -4.05
CA ILE A 203 13.76 15.13 -2.82
C ILE A 203 12.54 14.23 -2.96
N VAL A 204 11.85 14.25 -4.10
CA VAL A 204 10.71 13.36 -4.35
C VAL A 204 11.14 11.89 -4.35
N GLU A 205 12.28 11.55 -4.96
CA GLU A 205 12.83 10.19 -4.93
C GLU A 205 13.15 9.73 -3.49
N VAL A 206 13.86 10.54 -2.71
CA VAL A 206 14.24 10.22 -1.33
C VAL A 206 13.02 10.13 -0.41
N TYR A 207 12.03 11.02 -0.60
CA TYR A 207 10.81 11.02 0.21
C TYR A 207 9.87 9.87 -0.13
N SER A 208 9.78 9.48 -1.40
CA SER A 208 8.98 8.32 -1.85
C SER A 208 9.59 6.98 -1.45
N HIS A 209 10.88 6.96 -1.09
CA HIS A 209 11.57 5.75 -0.62
C HIS A 209 12.18 5.97 0.77
N PRO A 210 11.37 6.07 1.85
CA PRO A 210 11.86 6.43 3.18
C PRO A 210 12.93 5.51 3.81
N LYS A 211 13.29 4.38 3.16
CA LYS A 211 14.45 3.52 3.42
C LYS A 211 14.43 2.32 2.45
N SER A 212 14.41 2.56 1.14
CA SER A 212 14.57 1.48 0.15
C SER A 212 15.79 1.74 -0.73
N LYS A 213 16.98 1.67 -0.12
CA LYS A 213 18.19 1.40 -0.88
C LYS A 213 18.85 0.15 -0.30
N VAL A 214 18.84 -0.87 -1.16
CA VAL A 214 19.60 -2.12 -1.17
C VAL A 214 18.91 -3.32 -0.52
N ALA A 215 18.51 -4.25 -1.41
CA ALA A 215 18.27 -5.67 -1.16
C ALA A 215 19.54 -6.37 -0.63
N VAL A 216 19.95 -6.03 0.59
CA VAL A 216 20.66 -6.94 1.47
C VAL A 216 19.62 -7.29 2.53
N VAL A 217 19.34 -8.58 2.70
CA VAL A 217 18.56 -9.09 3.83
C VAL A 217 19.10 -8.39 5.07
N PRO A 218 18.32 -7.52 5.76
CA PRO A 218 18.80 -6.79 6.91
C PRO A 218 19.46 -7.78 7.88
N ALA A 219 20.60 -7.44 8.47
CA ALA A 219 21.28 -8.32 9.44
C ALA A 219 20.34 -8.69 10.62
N GLU A 220 19.25 -7.94 10.80
CA GLU A 220 18.15 -8.22 11.70
C GLU A 220 17.27 -9.42 11.30
N LEU A 221 17.25 -9.85 10.03
CA LEU A 221 16.57 -11.05 9.56
C LEU A 221 17.47 -12.30 9.61
N GLU A 222 18.78 -12.17 9.86
CA GLU A 222 19.64 -13.34 10.03
C GLU A 222 19.57 -13.87 11.46
N GLN A 223 19.57 -15.21 11.62
CA GLN A 223 19.61 -15.85 12.93
C GLN A 223 20.95 -15.56 13.59
N LYS A 224 20.93 -15.01 14.81
CA LYS A 224 22.16 -14.65 15.53
C LYS A 224 22.86 -15.92 16.03
N SER A 225 24.19 -15.90 16.09
CA SER A 225 24.98 -17.05 16.57
C SER A 225 24.60 -17.40 18.02
N GLY A 226 23.97 -18.55 18.22
CA GLY A 226 23.51 -19.03 19.54
C GLY A 226 22.07 -18.68 19.90
N GLU A 227 21.31 -18.04 19.00
CA GLU A 227 19.87 -17.78 19.18
C GLU A 227 19.07 -19.06 18.90
N SER A 228 18.18 -19.43 19.82
CA SER A 228 17.28 -20.57 19.60
C SER A 228 16.22 -20.24 18.55
N ASP A 229 15.74 -21.25 17.81
CA ASP A 229 14.75 -21.04 16.74
C ASP A 229 13.48 -20.32 17.24
N GLY A 230 13.07 -20.58 18.49
CA GLY A 230 11.93 -19.90 19.12
C GLY A 230 12.16 -18.41 19.38
N GLU A 231 13.37 -18.03 19.80
CA GLU A 231 13.75 -16.62 20.01
C GLU A 231 13.90 -15.88 18.68
N TYR A 232 14.47 -16.55 17.68
CA TYR A 232 14.58 -16.03 16.31
C TYR A 232 13.21 -15.75 15.70
N ILE A 233 12.26 -16.69 15.80
CA ILE A 233 10.89 -16.52 15.32
C ILE A 233 10.18 -15.37 16.06
N LYS A 234 10.37 -15.26 17.39
CA LYS A 234 9.78 -14.19 18.18
C LYS A 234 10.31 -12.82 17.75
N ARG A 235 11.62 -12.69 17.59
CA ARG A 235 12.27 -11.46 17.10
C ARG A 235 11.79 -11.10 15.69
N LEU A 236 11.65 -12.09 14.81
CA LEU A 236 11.16 -11.89 13.45
C LEU A 236 9.71 -11.38 13.44
N LYS A 237 8.85 -11.95 14.31
CA LYS A 237 7.47 -11.47 14.49
C LYS A 237 7.42 -10.03 15.00
N GLU A 238 8.19 -9.71 16.03
CA GLU A 238 8.28 -8.34 16.57
C GLU A 238 8.80 -7.35 15.51
N PHE A 239 9.76 -7.76 14.70
CA PHE A 239 10.27 -6.95 13.59
C PHE A 239 9.20 -6.70 12.51
N VAL A 240 8.48 -7.75 12.08
CA VAL A 240 7.40 -7.62 11.09
C VAL A 240 6.26 -6.75 11.63
N GLU A 241 5.87 -6.92 12.88
CA GLU A 241 4.85 -6.10 13.53
C GLU A 241 5.26 -4.63 13.59
N LYS A 242 6.51 -4.36 13.98
CA LYS A 242 7.07 -3.01 13.96
C LYS A 242 7.07 -2.40 12.56
N GLN A 243 7.52 -3.14 11.54
CA GLN A 243 7.48 -2.65 10.15
C GLN A 243 6.04 -2.40 9.67
N SER A 244 5.08 -3.24 10.07
CA SER A 244 3.68 -3.03 9.73
C SER A 244 3.11 -1.73 10.34
N SER A 245 3.47 -1.41 11.59
CA SER A 245 3.08 -0.15 12.23
C SER A 245 3.73 1.07 11.55
N GLU A 246 5.01 1.00 11.18
CA GLU A 246 5.70 2.09 10.47
C GLU A 246 5.09 2.36 9.09
N ILE A 247 4.71 1.31 8.35
CA ILE A 247 4.01 1.43 7.05
C ILE A 247 2.63 2.06 7.25
N GLN A 248 1.89 1.66 8.28
CA GLN A 248 0.57 2.22 8.56
C GLN A 248 0.64 3.71 8.91
N ASP A 249 1.63 4.12 9.70
CA ASP A 249 1.89 5.53 10.01
C ASP A 249 2.28 6.34 8.77
N LEU A 250 3.03 5.74 7.84
CA LEU A 250 3.36 6.37 6.56
C LEU A 250 2.13 6.54 5.67
N LEU A 251 1.26 5.53 5.60
CA LEU A 251 0.01 5.60 4.84
C LEU A 251 -0.91 6.69 5.37
N VAL A 252 -1.04 6.82 6.70
CA VAL A 252 -1.80 7.90 7.34
C VAL A 252 -1.23 9.27 6.95
N ARG A 253 0.10 9.44 7.04
CA ARG A 253 0.78 10.70 6.65
C ARG A 253 0.58 11.04 5.18
N ASN A 254 0.70 10.07 4.28
CA ASN A 254 0.46 10.27 2.85
C ASN A 254 -1.01 10.62 2.57
N SER A 255 -1.96 10.00 3.27
CA SER A 255 -3.38 10.35 3.17
C SER A 255 -3.65 11.80 3.59
N THR A 256 -3.06 12.24 4.70
CA THR A 256 -3.20 13.63 5.15
C THR A 256 -2.58 14.63 4.17
N LEU A 257 -1.42 14.29 3.58
CA LEU A 257 -0.78 15.13 2.57
C LEU A 257 -1.60 15.20 1.28
N ALA A 258 -2.19 14.10 0.84
CA ALA A 258 -3.09 14.08 -0.31
C ALA A 258 -4.33 14.95 -0.07
N GLU A 259 -4.88 14.93 1.14
CA GLU A 259 -6.02 15.77 1.54
C GLU A 259 -5.65 17.27 1.61
N ASP A 260 -4.47 17.60 2.14
CA ASP A 260 -3.96 18.96 2.20
C ASP A 260 -3.65 19.53 0.80
N LEU A 261 -3.12 18.69 -0.11
CA LEU A 261 -2.93 19.05 -1.52
C LEU A 261 -4.28 19.32 -2.21
N ALA A 262 -5.29 18.49 -1.95
CA ALA A 262 -6.64 18.69 -2.50
C ALA A 262 -7.31 19.98 -1.99
N LYS A 263 -7.14 20.32 -0.71
CA LYS A 263 -7.69 21.54 -0.11
C LYS A 263 -6.97 22.81 -0.58
N THR A 264 -5.65 22.73 -0.78
CA THR A 264 -4.85 23.89 -1.23
C THR A 264 -5.01 24.17 -2.73
N GLY A 265 -5.36 23.15 -3.52
CA GLY A 265 -5.65 23.28 -4.96
C GLY A 265 -6.97 23.97 -5.32
N GLY A 266 -7.85 24.25 -4.35
CA GLY A 266 -9.19 24.83 -4.60
C GLY A 266 -9.27 26.36 -4.64
N GLY A 267 -8.16 27.07 -4.42
CA GLY A 267 -8.16 28.52 -4.17
C GLY A 267 -7.41 29.34 -5.21
N HIS A 268 -7.80 29.31 -6.48
CA HIS A 268 -7.40 30.36 -7.43
C HIS A 268 -8.61 30.81 -8.25
N ASN A 269 -9.18 31.93 -7.82
CA ASN A 269 -10.20 32.67 -8.53
C ASN A 269 -9.47 33.57 -9.57
N PHE A 270 -9.11 33.00 -10.71
CA PHE A 270 -8.75 33.78 -11.89
C PHE A 270 -9.95 33.78 -12.82
N GLN A 271 -10.34 34.98 -13.28
CA GLN A 271 -11.21 35.12 -14.44
C GLN A 271 -10.54 34.38 -15.60
N SER A 272 -11.04 33.20 -15.92
CA SER A 272 -10.52 32.36 -16.99
C SER A 272 -11.29 32.67 -18.26
N GLU A 273 -10.54 32.87 -19.34
CA GLU A 273 -11.03 32.86 -20.72
C GLU A 273 -12.04 31.70 -20.95
N PRO A 274 -13.07 31.86 -21.79
CA PRO A 274 -14.13 30.87 -22.01
C PRO A 274 -13.61 29.47 -22.41
N SER A 275 -12.43 29.41 -23.04
CA SER A 275 -11.78 28.18 -23.49
C SER A 275 -11.26 27.32 -22.33
N ASP A 276 -10.68 27.94 -21.31
CA ASP A 276 -10.08 27.24 -20.17
C ASP A 276 -11.16 26.67 -19.25
N ARG A 277 -12.29 27.37 -19.12
CA ARG A 277 -13.44 26.87 -18.34
C ARG A 277 -14.00 25.57 -18.93
N VAL A 278 -14.08 25.48 -20.27
CA VAL A 278 -14.53 24.26 -20.96
C VAL A 278 -13.54 23.11 -20.79
N GLN A 279 -12.23 23.39 -20.77
CA GLN A 279 -11.19 22.38 -20.52
C GLN A 279 -11.22 21.87 -19.07
N ILE A 280 -11.37 22.78 -18.10
CA ILE A 280 -11.51 22.42 -16.67
C ILE A 280 -12.78 21.58 -16.45
N ASP A 281 -13.91 21.97 -17.06
CA ASP A 281 -15.16 21.22 -16.95
C ASP A 281 -15.10 19.85 -17.67
N ARG A 282 -14.29 19.72 -18.73
CA ARG A 282 -13.99 18.42 -19.36
C ARG A 282 -13.14 17.55 -18.44
N LEU A 283 -12.04 18.08 -17.90
CA LEU A 283 -11.18 17.35 -16.96
C LEU A 283 -11.92 16.92 -15.69
N ARG A 284 -12.85 17.75 -15.19
CA ARG A 284 -13.71 17.37 -14.04
C ARG A 284 -14.64 16.21 -14.36
N ARG A 285 -15.26 16.20 -15.55
CA ARG A 285 -16.08 15.06 -16.00
C ARG A 285 -15.23 13.80 -16.13
N ASP A 286 -14.06 13.91 -16.77
CA ASP A 286 -13.17 12.76 -16.97
C ASP A 286 -12.68 12.19 -15.63
N LEU A 287 -12.38 13.05 -14.63
CA LEU A 287 -12.04 12.64 -13.27
C LEU A 287 -13.20 11.95 -12.56
N GLN A 288 -14.43 12.46 -12.70
CA GLN A 288 -15.61 11.87 -12.11
C GLN A 288 -15.92 10.49 -12.73
N GLU A 289 -15.81 10.37 -14.05
CA GLU A 289 -15.98 9.10 -14.76
C GLU A 289 -14.89 8.09 -14.37
N ALA A 290 -13.63 8.52 -14.25
CA ALA A 290 -12.54 7.68 -13.78
C ALA A 290 -12.76 7.21 -12.33
N SER A 291 -13.23 8.10 -11.45
CA SER A 291 -13.56 7.77 -10.07
C SER A 291 -14.70 6.74 -9.98
N GLN A 292 -15.75 6.89 -10.79
CA GLN A 292 -16.86 5.94 -10.83
C GLN A 292 -16.42 4.56 -11.33
N LYS A 293 -15.56 4.51 -12.35
CA LYS A 293 -14.96 3.26 -12.85
C LYS A 293 -14.09 2.58 -11.80
N LEU A 294 -13.33 3.36 -11.02
CA LEU A 294 -12.51 2.82 -9.94
C LEU A 294 -13.38 2.21 -8.84
N GLU A 295 -14.49 2.87 -8.48
CA GLU A 295 -15.43 2.35 -7.50
C GLU A 295 -16.11 1.05 -7.97
N SER A 296 -16.51 0.97 -9.25
CA SER A 296 -17.07 -0.27 -9.81
C SER A 296 -16.04 -1.41 -9.85
N LEU A 297 -14.80 -1.13 -10.24
CA LEU A 297 -13.72 -2.12 -10.24
C LEU A 297 -13.38 -2.60 -8.82
N LYS A 298 -13.47 -1.72 -7.82
CA LYS A 298 -13.25 -2.08 -6.42
C LYS A 298 -14.35 -3.01 -5.91
N ALA A 299 -15.61 -2.76 -6.29
CA ALA A 299 -16.73 -3.64 -5.95
C ALA A 299 -16.61 -5.00 -6.65
N GLU A 300 -16.20 -5.02 -7.93
CA GLU A 300 -15.96 -6.26 -8.67
C GLU A 300 -14.81 -7.08 -8.05
N LYS A 301 -13.69 -6.43 -7.69
CA LYS A 301 -12.59 -7.09 -6.99
C LYS A 301 -13.04 -7.72 -5.67
N ALA A 302 -13.81 -7.00 -4.86
CA ALA A 302 -14.32 -7.53 -3.59
C ALA A 302 -15.23 -8.76 -3.81
N LYS A 303 -16.03 -8.76 -4.89
CA LYS A 303 -16.84 -9.92 -5.26
C LYS A 303 -15.97 -11.11 -5.69
N VAL A 304 -15.00 -10.89 -6.56
CA VAL A 304 -14.06 -11.94 -7.03
C VAL A 304 -13.28 -12.52 -5.86
N ASP A 305 -12.80 -11.69 -4.93
CA ASP A 305 -12.10 -12.15 -3.73
C ASP A 305 -13.02 -13.03 -2.85
N SER A 306 -14.29 -12.63 -2.67
CA SER A 306 -15.29 -13.45 -1.96
C SER A 306 -15.53 -14.79 -2.65
N ASP A 307 -15.75 -14.79 -3.97
CA ASP A 307 -15.97 -16.02 -4.75
C ASP A 307 -14.73 -16.94 -4.68
N ALA A 308 -13.51 -16.38 -4.76
CA ALA A 308 -12.27 -17.13 -4.63
C ALA A 308 -12.14 -17.81 -3.26
N THR A 309 -12.48 -17.12 -2.16
CA THR A 309 -12.48 -17.74 -0.82
C THR A 309 -13.51 -18.85 -0.69
N MET A 310 -14.69 -18.70 -1.32
CA MET A 310 -15.70 -19.74 -1.37
C MET A 310 -15.18 -20.99 -2.10
N TYR A 311 -14.63 -20.83 -3.30
CA TYR A 311 -14.08 -21.96 -4.08
C TYR A 311 -12.90 -22.62 -3.37
N GLN A 312 -12.05 -21.85 -2.70
CA GLN A 312 -10.96 -22.39 -1.91
C GLN A 312 -11.49 -23.25 -0.75
N SER A 313 -12.51 -22.78 -0.02
CA SER A 313 -13.13 -23.57 1.05
C SER A 313 -13.75 -24.87 0.53
N LEU A 314 -14.41 -24.81 -0.63
CA LEU A 314 -15.01 -25.99 -1.28
C LEU A 314 -13.92 -27.00 -1.68
N ALA A 315 -12.82 -26.53 -2.28
CA ALA A 315 -11.68 -27.37 -2.65
C ALA A 315 -11.02 -28.03 -1.42
N THR A 316 -10.86 -27.30 -0.31
CA THR A 316 -10.32 -27.91 0.92
C THR A 316 -11.24 -28.97 1.52
N LYS A 317 -12.57 -28.78 1.41
CA LYS A 317 -13.54 -29.77 1.84
C LYS A 317 -13.48 -31.03 0.98
N THR A 318 -13.47 -30.89 -0.35
CA THR A 318 -13.38 -32.04 -1.26
C THR A 318 -12.06 -32.79 -1.11
N GLU A 319 -10.95 -32.09 -0.86
CA GLU A 319 -9.66 -32.71 -0.54
C GLU A 319 -9.73 -33.53 0.77
N SER A 320 -10.35 -32.99 1.82
CA SER A 320 -10.57 -33.70 3.08
C SER A 320 -11.46 -34.94 2.91
N ASP A 321 -12.53 -34.82 2.12
CA ASP A 321 -13.45 -35.93 1.85
C ASP A 321 -12.74 -37.05 1.07
N LEU A 322 -11.95 -36.70 0.04
CA LEU A 322 -11.15 -37.66 -0.71
C LEU A 322 -10.09 -38.34 0.15
N ARG A 323 -9.43 -37.59 1.04
CA ARG A 323 -8.46 -38.16 1.98
C ARG A 323 -9.11 -39.14 2.94
N SER A 324 -10.26 -38.79 3.51
CA SER A 324 -11.02 -39.68 4.39
C SER A 324 -11.48 -40.95 3.67
N LEU A 325 -11.90 -40.82 2.41
CA LEU A 325 -12.25 -41.98 1.58
C LEU A 325 -11.04 -42.87 1.30
N SER A 326 -9.89 -42.28 0.97
CA SER A 326 -8.63 -43.01 0.80
C SER A 326 -8.22 -43.76 2.07
N ASP A 327 -8.36 -43.14 3.24
CA ASP A 327 -8.04 -43.77 4.52
C ASP A 327 -8.99 -44.94 4.84
N ALA A 328 -10.28 -44.82 4.49
CA ALA A 328 -11.24 -45.91 4.60
C ALA A 328 -10.91 -47.09 3.67
N TYR A 329 -10.54 -46.82 2.42
CA TYR A 329 -10.12 -47.86 1.47
C TYR A 329 -8.84 -48.58 1.95
N ASN A 330 -7.84 -47.84 2.40
CA ASN A 330 -6.61 -48.41 2.95
C ASN A 330 -6.89 -49.31 4.17
N SER A 331 -7.79 -48.87 5.06
CA SER A 331 -8.20 -49.66 6.23
C SER A 331 -8.94 -50.94 5.84
N LEU A 332 -9.82 -50.87 4.83
CA LEU A 332 -10.54 -52.03 4.31
C LEU A 332 -9.60 -53.03 3.63
N GLU A 333 -8.63 -52.56 2.85
CA GLU A 333 -7.60 -53.40 2.24
C GLU A 333 -6.79 -54.12 3.32
N GLN A 334 -6.42 -53.42 4.39
CA GLN A 334 -5.71 -54.03 5.51
C GLN A 334 -6.56 -55.11 6.21
N ALA A 335 -7.85 -54.87 6.43
CA ALA A 335 -8.77 -55.85 6.99
C ALA A 335 -8.94 -57.08 6.08
N ASN A 336 -9.07 -56.87 4.77
CA ASN A 336 -9.12 -57.96 3.78
C ASN A 336 -7.83 -58.79 3.79
N TYR A 337 -6.67 -58.16 3.88
CA TYR A 337 -5.40 -58.87 3.98
C TYR A 337 -5.30 -59.72 5.25
N GLN A 338 -5.80 -59.21 6.38
CA GLN A 338 -5.88 -59.96 7.64
C GLN A 338 -6.81 -61.17 7.51
N LEU A 339 -8.02 -60.98 6.97
CA LEU A 339 -8.98 -62.05 6.72
C LEU A 339 -8.43 -63.10 5.76
N GLU A 340 -7.76 -62.69 4.67
CA GLU A 340 -7.09 -63.62 3.76
C GLU A 340 -6.04 -64.47 4.46
N ASN A 341 -5.25 -63.86 5.35
CA ASN A 341 -4.23 -64.57 6.12
C ASN A 341 -4.85 -65.54 7.12
N GLU A 342 -5.94 -65.16 7.78
CA GLU A 342 -6.71 -66.03 8.67
C GLU A 342 -7.30 -67.22 7.92
N VAL A 343 -7.93 -66.98 6.76
CA VAL A 343 -8.45 -68.05 5.89
C VAL A 343 -7.32 -68.98 5.42
N LYS A 344 -6.17 -68.44 5.03
CA LYS A 344 -4.99 -69.23 4.66
C LYS A 344 -4.47 -70.04 5.86
N ALA A 345 -4.46 -69.47 7.07
CA ALA A 345 -4.04 -70.15 8.29
C ALA A 345 -5.00 -71.28 8.68
N LEU A 346 -6.31 -71.04 8.63
CA LEU A 346 -7.34 -72.05 8.85
C LEU A 346 -7.23 -73.19 7.83
N LYS A 347 -7.08 -72.88 6.54
CA LYS A 347 -6.86 -73.89 5.49
C LYS A 347 -5.60 -74.73 5.73
N LYS A 348 -4.51 -74.12 6.21
CA LYS A 348 -3.28 -74.85 6.58
C LYS A 348 -3.44 -75.66 7.87
N GLY A 349 -4.21 -75.17 8.85
CA GLY A 349 -4.55 -75.88 10.08
C GLY A 349 -5.45 -77.10 9.85
N VAL A 350 -6.31 -77.05 8.83
CA VAL A 350 -7.13 -78.18 8.37
C VAL A 350 -6.29 -79.25 7.65
N GLY A 351 -5.08 -78.92 7.21
CA GLY A 351 -4.21 -79.83 6.43
C GLY A 351 -3.45 -80.90 7.23
N VAL A 352 -3.48 -80.91 8.57
CA VAL A 352 -2.63 -81.83 9.38
C VAL A 352 -3.34 -82.51 10.57
N SER A 353 -4.64 -82.30 10.83
CA SER A 353 -5.32 -83.02 11.91
C SER A 353 -6.65 -83.62 11.47
N SER A 354 -6.66 -84.95 11.33
CA SER A 354 -7.86 -85.77 11.22
C SER A 354 -8.65 -85.74 12.53
N THR A 355 -9.44 -84.70 12.75
CA THR A 355 -10.65 -84.73 13.57
C THR A 355 -11.56 -83.63 13.06
N PHE A 356 -12.35 -83.94 12.03
CA PHE A 356 -13.41 -83.05 11.58
C PHE A 356 -14.42 -82.87 12.73
N PRO A 357 -14.73 -81.63 13.17
CA PRO A 357 -16.04 -81.37 13.74
C PRO A 357 -17.06 -81.57 12.62
N ASP A 358 -18.13 -82.28 12.90
CA ASP A 358 -19.17 -82.64 11.94
C ASP A 358 -19.80 -81.37 11.34
N VAL A 359 -19.36 -81.03 10.12
CA VAL A 359 -19.79 -79.83 9.39
C VAL A 359 -21.26 -79.95 8.99
N GLU A 360 -21.82 -81.17 8.89
CA GLU A 360 -23.26 -81.35 8.70
C GLU A 360 -24.04 -81.01 9.97
N ALA A 361 -23.55 -81.40 11.16
CA ALA A 361 -24.19 -81.05 12.42
C ALA A 361 -24.21 -79.52 12.65
N ILE A 362 -23.10 -78.83 12.36
CA ILE A 362 -23.02 -77.37 12.51
C ILE A 362 -23.91 -76.65 11.47
N LYS A 363 -24.00 -77.18 10.24
CA LYS A 363 -24.88 -76.63 9.20
C LYS A 363 -26.36 -76.92 9.47
N ALA A 364 -26.67 -78.02 10.14
CA ALA A 364 -28.02 -78.35 10.59
C ALA A 364 -28.44 -77.45 11.76
N GLU A 365 -27.56 -77.24 12.75
CA GLU A 365 -27.79 -76.35 13.89
C GLU A 365 -27.98 -74.89 13.45
N ALA A 366 -27.13 -74.39 12.55
CA ALA A 366 -27.27 -73.04 11.99
C ALA A 366 -28.57 -72.85 11.17
N ARG A 367 -29.07 -73.91 10.51
CA ARG A 367 -30.37 -73.87 9.82
C ARG A 367 -31.54 -73.93 10.80
N GLU A 368 -31.45 -74.74 11.85
CA GLU A 368 -32.48 -74.82 12.89
C GLU A 368 -32.60 -73.50 13.65
N GLU A 369 -31.47 -72.83 13.93
CA GLU A 369 -31.46 -71.54 14.62
C GLU A 369 -31.99 -70.41 13.73
N ALA A 370 -31.60 -70.35 12.46
CA ALA A 370 -32.18 -69.42 11.49
C ALA A 370 -33.69 -69.65 11.29
N GLN A 371 -34.15 -70.91 11.36
CA GLN A 371 -35.56 -71.24 11.26
C GLN A 371 -36.32 -70.85 12.54
N LYS A 372 -35.73 -71.02 13.73
CA LYS A 372 -36.32 -70.56 15.00
C LYS A 372 -36.42 -69.03 15.07
N GLU A 373 -35.41 -68.31 14.62
CA GLU A 373 -35.47 -66.85 14.54
C GLU A 373 -36.55 -66.40 13.56
N SER A 374 -36.63 -67.02 12.38
CA SER A 374 -37.69 -66.76 11.40
C SER A 374 -39.10 -67.09 11.93
N GLU A 375 -39.26 -68.18 12.67
CA GLU A 375 -40.52 -68.55 13.32
C GLU A 375 -40.87 -67.58 14.46
N GLY A 376 -39.87 -67.06 15.18
CA GLY A 376 -40.04 -66.03 16.20
C GLY A 376 -40.52 -64.70 15.61
N GLU A 377 -39.86 -64.21 14.57
CA GLU A 377 -40.25 -62.98 13.85
C GLU A 377 -41.66 -63.12 13.23
N LEU A 378 -41.97 -64.29 12.66
CA LEU A 378 -43.30 -64.59 12.13
C LEU A 378 -44.37 -64.59 13.24
N ASN A 379 -44.07 -65.15 14.40
CA ASN A 379 -44.99 -65.15 15.53
C ASN A 379 -45.22 -63.73 16.08
N ASP A 380 -44.16 -62.93 16.18
CA ASP A 380 -44.28 -61.52 16.59
C ASP A 380 -45.12 -60.71 15.59
N LEU A 381 -44.94 -60.94 14.28
CA LEU A 381 -45.78 -60.35 13.23
C LEU A 381 -47.25 -60.78 13.37
N LEU A 382 -47.52 -62.06 13.66
CA LEU A 382 -48.88 -62.55 13.89
C LEU A 382 -49.54 -61.92 15.13
N VAL A 383 -48.77 -61.70 16.20
CA VAL A 383 -49.24 -61.00 17.39
C VAL A 383 -49.56 -59.54 17.05
N CYS A 384 -48.69 -58.85 16.33
CA CYS A 384 -48.94 -57.48 15.87
C CYS A 384 -50.18 -57.40 14.98
N LEU A 385 -50.35 -58.33 14.05
CA LEU A 385 -51.53 -58.39 13.18
C LEU A 385 -52.81 -58.62 13.99
N GLY A 386 -52.79 -59.54 14.97
CA GLY A 386 -53.93 -59.78 15.85
C GLY A 386 -54.29 -58.56 16.71
N GLN A 387 -53.28 -57.79 17.15
CA GLN A 387 -53.51 -56.53 17.87
C GLN A 387 -54.13 -55.46 16.97
N GLU A 388 -53.66 -55.32 15.73
CA GLU A 388 -54.24 -54.40 14.75
C GLU A 388 -55.67 -54.80 14.39
N GLN A 389 -55.93 -56.09 14.15
CA GLN A 389 -57.29 -56.59 13.89
C GLN A 389 -58.24 -56.27 15.07
N SER A 390 -57.80 -56.50 16.31
CA SER A 390 -58.58 -56.15 17.51
C SER A 390 -58.83 -54.64 17.66
N LYS A 391 -57.87 -53.80 17.26
CA LYS A 391 -58.04 -52.34 17.26
C LYS A 391 -59.04 -51.93 16.18
N VAL A 392 -58.94 -52.49 14.98
CA VAL A 392 -59.89 -52.28 13.88
C VAL A 392 -61.29 -52.67 14.33
N GLU A 393 -61.49 -53.86 14.88
CA GLU A 393 -62.82 -54.28 15.38
C GLU A 393 -63.40 -53.33 16.44
N ARG A 394 -62.58 -52.86 17.40
CA ARG A 394 -63.02 -51.88 18.40
C ARG A 394 -63.38 -50.52 17.80
N LEU A 395 -62.60 -50.05 16.82
CA LEU A 395 -62.85 -48.79 16.13
C LEU A 395 -64.07 -48.91 15.21
N SER A 396 -64.19 -49.98 14.44
CA SER A 396 -65.36 -50.30 13.61
C SER A 396 -66.64 -50.37 14.44
N ALA A 397 -66.61 -51.02 15.61
CA ALA A 397 -67.76 -51.05 16.51
C ALA A 397 -68.15 -49.65 17.00
N ARG A 398 -67.17 -48.81 17.34
CA ARG A 398 -67.41 -47.42 17.78
C ARG A 398 -67.93 -46.52 16.65
N LEU A 399 -67.43 -46.69 15.43
CA LEU A 399 -67.90 -45.95 14.25
C LEU A 399 -69.32 -46.35 13.86
N LEU A 400 -69.65 -47.64 13.98
CA LEU A 400 -71.00 -48.15 13.78
C LEU A 400 -71.97 -47.59 14.84
N GLU A 401 -71.57 -47.49 16.11
CA GLU A 401 -72.34 -46.81 17.16
C GLU A 401 -72.57 -45.31 16.85
N LEU A 402 -71.64 -44.66 16.15
CA LEU A 402 -71.75 -43.27 15.71
C LEU A 402 -72.56 -43.09 14.41
N GLY A 403 -73.04 -44.18 13.80
CA GLY A 403 -73.86 -44.18 12.60
C GLY A 403 -73.06 -44.06 11.29
N GLU A 404 -71.75 -44.30 11.33
CA GLU A 404 -70.88 -44.29 10.15
C GLU A 404 -70.79 -45.70 9.51
N ASP A 405 -70.81 -45.73 8.18
CA ASP A 405 -70.75 -46.95 7.36
C ASP A 405 -69.29 -47.35 7.13
N VAL A 406 -68.80 -48.29 7.93
CA VAL A 406 -67.39 -48.72 7.95
C VAL A 406 -66.99 -49.39 6.63
N ASP A 407 -67.90 -50.09 5.96
CA ASP A 407 -67.59 -50.82 4.71
C ASP A 407 -67.27 -49.83 3.56
N LYS A 408 -67.97 -48.69 3.50
CA LYS A 408 -67.67 -47.61 2.55
C LYS A 408 -66.38 -46.85 2.85
N LEU A 409 -65.95 -46.81 4.11
CA LEU A 409 -64.70 -46.15 4.50
C LEU A 409 -63.47 -47.02 4.19
N LEU A 410 -63.66 -48.33 4.06
CA LEU A 410 -62.60 -49.28 3.71
C LEU A 410 -62.49 -49.54 2.20
N GLU A 411 -63.48 -49.13 1.38
CA GLU A 411 -63.38 -49.09 -0.08
C GLU A 411 -62.21 -48.18 -0.51
N GLY A 412 -61.07 -48.78 -0.87
CA GLY A 412 -59.87 -48.10 -1.36
C GLY A 412 -58.64 -48.13 -0.44
N VAL A 413 -58.72 -48.72 0.76
CA VAL A 413 -57.56 -48.82 1.68
C VAL A 413 -56.60 -49.98 1.31
N GLY A 414 -57.00 -50.87 0.40
CA GLY A 414 -56.24 -52.07 -0.01
C GLY A 414 -55.54 -52.01 -1.39
N ASP A 415 -55.75 -50.96 -2.19
CA ASP A 415 -55.28 -50.93 -3.59
C ASP A 415 -53.91 -50.24 -3.79
N ASP A 416 -53.29 -49.67 -2.75
CA ASP A 416 -51.97 -49.02 -2.82
C ASP A 416 -50.79 -49.96 -2.48
N VAL A 417 -51.02 -51.27 -2.43
CA VAL A 417 -49.95 -52.29 -2.40
C VAL A 417 -49.91 -53.01 -3.74
N ASP A 418 -49.71 -52.23 -4.81
CA ASP A 418 -49.34 -52.76 -6.11
C ASP A 418 -47.96 -53.41 -6.00
N VAL A 419 -47.98 -54.71 -6.19
CA VAL A 419 -46.84 -55.59 -6.19
C VAL A 419 -46.04 -55.26 -7.44
N GLY A 420 -44.96 -54.50 -7.27
CA GLY A 420 -43.90 -54.38 -8.26
C GLY A 420 -43.21 -55.74 -8.45
N VAL A 421 -43.88 -56.65 -9.15
CA VAL A 421 -43.26 -57.82 -9.79
C VAL A 421 -42.40 -57.26 -10.91
N GLY A 422 -41.16 -56.93 -10.57
CA GLY A 422 -40.09 -56.79 -11.55
C GLY A 422 -39.89 -58.16 -12.19
N ASP A 423 -40.44 -58.31 -13.38
CA ASP A 423 -40.17 -59.42 -14.30
C ASP A 423 -38.66 -59.39 -14.57
N TYR A 424 -37.96 -60.43 -14.10
CA TYR A 424 -36.58 -60.71 -14.49
C TYR A 424 -36.66 -61.43 -15.83
N ASP A 425 -36.55 -60.67 -16.91
CA ASP A 425 -36.25 -61.25 -18.22
C ASP A 425 -34.81 -61.79 -18.20
N GLU A 426 -34.72 -63.11 -18.32
CA GLU A 426 -33.52 -63.86 -18.67
C GLU A 426 -33.06 -63.44 -20.08
N GLU A 427 -32.04 -62.59 -20.16
CA GLU A 427 -31.20 -62.50 -21.36
C GLU A 427 -30.02 -63.47 -21.21
N ASP A 428 -30.16 -64.61 -21.89
CA ASP A 428 -29.07 -65.46 -22.34
C ASP A 428 -28.11 -64.63 -23.21
N ASP A 429 -26.88 -64.42 -22.75
CA ASP A 429 -25.74 -63.99 -23.57
C ASP A 429 -24.73 -65.14 -23.68
N GLU A 430 -24.37 -65.45 -24.93
CA GLU A 430 -23.33 -66.39 -25.37
C GLU A 430 -21.90 -66.06 -24.88
#